data_AF-A0A660PY17-F1
#
_entry.id   AF-A0A660PY17-F1
#
_cell.length_a   1.000
_cell.length_b   1.000
_cell.length_c   1.000
_cell.angle_alpha   90.00
_cell.angle_beta   90.00
_cell.angle_gamma   90.00
#
_symmetry.space_group_name_H-M   'P 1'
#
loop_
_entity.id
_entity.type
_entity.pdbx_description
1 polymer ?
#
loop_
_entity_poly.entity_id
_entity_poly.type
_entity_poly.pdbx_seq_one_letter_code
_entity_poly.pdbx_strand_id
1 'polypeptide(L)'
;MAGTRFWEVVHYLGTSPGICSPPSSVEVVTYDILADIDAIEKLRQEAEEALKKGQLQKARLLIKNLDSKTVISLTNIPLATYPNAIKQAVKLIDEDKLDEAKGVLQTALNTLVVTETIIPLPVSEAERLLKEAEKLAEEPDRTREENDKLARLLQEGRTELEFAQALGYGSKDDFENIYSQLGEIEDKTRDGKSGTGLFSEIEESMHDAAMSSQPESNKQEIVSSKR
;
A
#
# COMPACT_ATOMS: atom_id res chain seq x y z
N MET A 1 -3.43 -5.26 23.68
CA MET A 1 -2.16 -4.49 23.77
C MET A 1 -1.72 -4.21 22.34
N ALA A 2 -2.00 -3.01 21.83
CA ALA A 2 -1.84 -2.66 20.41
C ALA A 2 -0.95 -1.41 20.24
N GLY A 3 0.19 -1.38 20.96
CA GLY A 3 1.06 -0.20 21.01
C GLY A 3 2.44 -0.39 20.38
N THR A 4 2.82 -1.60 19.96
CA THR A 4 4.21 -1.91 19.62
C THR A 4 4.51 -1.84 18.11
N ARG A 5 3.49 -1.86 17.25
CA ARG A 5 3.69 -1.95 15.78
C ARG A 5 3.84 -0.61 15.05
N PHE A 6 3.45 0.51 15.67
CA PHE A 6 3.60 1.82 15.05
C PHE A 6 5.07 2.20 14.88
N TRP A 7 5.93 1.87 15.86
CA TRP A 7 7.36 2.12 15.78
C TRP A 7 8.09 1.18 14.83
N GLU A 8 7.62 -0.05 14.64
CA GLU A 8 8.20 -0.98 13.64
C GLU A 8 7.92 -0.51 12.20
N VAL A 9 6.72 -0.01 11.91
CA VAL A 9 6.38 0.56 10.60
C VAL A 9 7.19 1.83 10.32
N VAL A 10 7.32 2.72 11.32
CA VAL A 10 8.17 3.93 11.21
C VAL A 10 9.65 3.58 11.03
N HIS A 11 10.14 2.53 11.70
CA HIS A 11 11.52 2.08 11.56
C HIS A 11 11.78 1.40 10.21
N TYR A 12 10.82 0.67 9.66
CA TYR A 12 10.95 0.00 8.34
C TYR A 12 10.94 1.02 7.19
N LEU A 13 10.16 2.10 7.30
CA LEU A 13 10.10 3.19 6.32
C LEU A 13 11.30 4.16 6.38
N GLY A 14 12.10 4.11 7.45
CA GLY A 14 13.26 4.99 7.67
C GLY A 14 14.60 4.49 7.10
N THR A 15 14.64 3.32 6.46
CA THR A 15 15.87 2.67 6.00
C THR A 15 16.17 2.78 4.50
N SER A 16 15.51 3.70 3.78
CA SER A 16 15.96 4.11 2.44
C SER A 16 17.28 4.92 2.56
N PRO A 17 18.41 4.50 1.95
CA PRO A 17 19.74 5.08 2.21
C PRO A 17 19.97 6.53 1.72
N GLY A 18 18.96 7.22 1.20
CA GLY A 18 19.13 8.49 0.50
C GLY A 18 18.96 9.76 1.35
N ILE A 19 18.02 9.79 2.29
CA ILE A 19 17.65 11.02 3.02
C ILE A 19 17.21 10.64 4.45
N CYS A 20 18.17 10.47 5.36
CA CYS A 20 17.89 10.32 6.78
C CYS A 20 17.52 11.68 7.37
N SER A 21 16.26 12.08 7.23
CA SER A 21 15.65 13.18 7.97
C SER A 21 14.37 12.67 8.60
N PRO A 22 14.17 12.82 9.92
CA PRO A 22 12.89 12.46 10.52
C PRO A 22 11.79 13.29 9.86
N PRO A 23 10.63 12.69 9.54
CA PRO A 23 9.55 13.41 8.90
C PRO A 23 9.10 14.56 9.80
N SER A 24 8.87 15.73 9.22
CA SER A 24 8.34 16.88 9.96
C SER A 24 6.84 16.76 10.21
N SER A 25 6.16 15.98 9.37
CA SER A 25 4.73 15.69 9.48
C SER A 25 4.43 14.28 8.98
N VAL A 26 3.45 13.64 9.62
CA VAL A 26 2.86 12.37 9.20
C VAL A 26 1.36 12.57 9.07
N GLU A 27 0.81 12.28 7.91
CA GLU A 27 -0.63 12.28 7.65
C GLU A 27 -1.07 10.89 7.23
N VAL A 28 -2.21 10.43 7.76
CA VAL A 28 -2.80 9.14 7.43
C VAL A 28 -4.22 9.36 6.98
N VAL A 29 -4.54 8.93 5.76
CA VAL A 29 -5.88 9.03 5.18
C VAL A 29 -6.31 7.66 4.70
N THR A 30 -7.50 7.22 5.11
CA THR A 30 -8.10 5.97 4.64
C THR A 30 -9.24 6.28 3.69
N TYR A 31 -9.18 5.68 2.51
CA TYR A 31 -10.24 5.63 1.54
C TYR A 31 -10.80 4.21 1.56
N ASP A 32 -12.13 4.10 1.66
CA ASP A 32 -12.78 2.80 1.64
C ASP A 32 -14.05 2.87 0.79
N ILE A 33 -14.29 1.81 0.04
CA ILE A 33 -15.43 1.68 -0.85
C ILE A 33 -16.42 0.68 -0.25
N LEU A 34 -17.60 1.17 0.11
CA LEU A 34 -18.68 0.34 0.61
C LEU A 34 -19.57 -0.10 -0.56
N ALA A 35 -19.04 -0.96 -1.42
CA ALA A 35 -19.72 -1.50 -2.59
C ALA A 35 -19.45 -3.00 -2.75
N ASP A 36 -20.37 -3.71 -3.41
CA ASP A 36 -20.12 -5.08 -3.84
C ASP A 36 -19.21 -5.12 -5.08
N ILE A 37 -18.63 -6.29 -5.34
CA ILE A 37 -17.70 -6.48 -6.46
C ILE A 37 -18.35 -6.21 -7.83
N ASP A 38 -19.64 -6.51 -7.97
CA ASP A 38 -20.39 -6.26 -9.20
C ASP A 38 -20.50 -4.76 -9.52
N ALA A 39 -20.71 -3.94 -8.50
CA ALA A 39 -20.74 -2.49 -8.63
C ALA A 39 -19.36 -1.93 -8.96
N ILE A 40 -18.29 -2.49 -8.37
CA ILE A 40 -16.90 -2.10 -8.66
C ILE A 40 -16.57 -2.40 -10.13
N GLU A 41 -16.88 -3.62 -10.60
CA GLU A 41 -16.63 -4.03 -11.98
C GLU A 41 -17.42 -3.19 -12.99
N LYS A 42 -18.68 -2.84 -12.70
CA LYS A 42 -19.46 -1.92 -13.53
C LYS A 42 -18.79 -0.54 -13.60
N LEU A 43 -18.39 0.02 -12.46
CA LEU A 43 -17.77 1.34 -12.40
C LEU A 43 -16.42 1.36 -13.15
N ARG A 44 -15.65 0.27 -13.04
CA ARG A 44 -14.43 0.04 -13.82
C ARG A 44 -14.69 0.01 -15.32
N GLN A 45 -15.68 -0.76 -15.77
CA GLN A 45 -16.06 -0.82 -17.19
C GLN A 45 -16.47 0.56 -17.73
N GLU A 46 -17.24 1.32 -16.96
CA GLU A 46 -17.61 2.68 -17.33
C GLU A 46 -16.40 3.61 -17.44
N ALA A 47 -15.43 3.49 -16.54
CA ALA A 47 -14.19 4.24 -16.57
C ALA A 47 -13.35 3.90 -17.81
N GLU A 48 -13.18 2.61 -18.10
CA GLU A 48 -12.48 2.12 -19.30
C GLU A 48 -13.15 2.61 -20.60
N GLU A 49 -14.48 2.57 -20.66
CA GLU A 49 -15.22 3.12 -21.80
C GLU A 49 -15.02 4.62 -21.97
N ALA A 50 -15.05 5.39 -20.87
CA ALA A 50 -14.82 6.82 -20.90
C ALA A 50 -13.40 7.12 -21.43
N LEU A 51 -12.38 6.36 -21.01
CA LEU A 51 -11.02 6.45 -21.54
C LEU A 51 -10.96 6.12 -23.03
N LYS A 52 -11.57 5.01 -23.47
CA LYS A 52 -11.64 4.61 -24.89
C LYS A 52 -12.29 5.70 -25.77
N LYS A 53 -13.25 6.44 -25.22
CA LYS A 53 -13.95 7.56 -25.89
C LYS A 53 -13.19 8.89 -25.79
N GLY A 54 -12.01 8.94 -25.16
CA GLY A 54 -11.23 10.17 -24.94
C GLY A 54 -11.81 11.12 -23.88
N GLN A 55 -12.77 10.67 -23.08
CA GLN A 55 -13.47 11.47 -22.06
C GLN A 55 -12.69 11.50 -20.73
N LEU A 56 -11.49 12.08 -20.74
CA LEU A 56 -10.55 12.03 -19.62
C LEU A 56 -11.13 12.56 -18.30
N GLN A 57 -11.91 13.65 -18.33
CA GLN A 57 -12.50 14.22 -17.11
C GLN A 57 -13.58 13.32 -16.51
N LYS A 58 -14.36 12.62 -17.34
CA LYS A 58 -15.34 11.63 -16.88
C LYS A 58 -14.63 10.43 -16.27
N ALA A 59 -13.64 9.87 -16.98
CA ALA A 59 -12.86 8.75 -16.49
C ALA A 59 -12.19 9.06 -15.14
N ARG A 60 -11.59 10.25 -15.00
CA ARG A 60 -10.97 10.69 -13.74
C ARG A 60 -11.95 10.67 -12.57
N LEU A 61 -13.18 11.11 -12.76
CA LEU A 61 -14.19 11.12 -11.70
C LEU A 61 -14.64 9.70 -11.31
N LEU A 62 -14.75 8.79 -12.29
CA LEU A 62 -15.10 7.39 -12.04
C LEU A 62 -13.97 6.66 -11.31
N ILE A 63 -12.72 6.83 -11.78
CA ILE A 63 -11.52 6.22 -11.19
C ILE A 63 -11.27 6.73 -9.77
N LYS A 64 -11.55 8.01 -9.49
CA LYS A 64 -11.40 8.59 -8.14
C LYS A 64 -12.17 7.80 -7.06
N ASN A 65 -13.28 7.15 -7.44
CA ASN A 65 -14.12 6.39 -6.51
C ASN A 65 -13.77 4.90 -6.47
N LEU A 66 -12.90 4.40 -7.35
CA LEU A 66 -12.39 3.04 -7.34
C LEU A 66 -11.15 2.95 -6.45
N ASP A 67 -11.34 3.12 -5.14
CA ASP A 67 -10.24 3.19 -4.19
C ASP A 67 -10.63 2.60 -2.82
N SER A 68 -9.84 1.62 -2.36
CA SER A 68 -9.90 1.07 -0.99
C SER A 68 -8.48 0.85 -0.46
N LYS A 69 -7.94 1.88 0.20
CA LYS A 69 -6.56 1.93 0.68
C LYS A 69 -6.38 2.88 1.86
N THR A 70 -5.32 2.64 2.62
CA THR A 70 -4.75 3.65 3.52
C THR A 70 -3.52 4.28 2.87
N VAL A 71 -3.43 5.60 2.88
CA VAL A 71 -2.28 6.37 2.40
C VAL A 71 -1.58 7.00 3.60
N ILE A 72 -0.30 6.72 3.76
CA ILE A 72 0.57 7.35 4.75
C ILE A 72 1.45 8.35 4.00
N SER A 73 1.30 9.64 4.30
CA SER A 73 2.09 10.71 3.70
C SER A 73 3.10 11.24 4.72
N LEU A 74 4.38 11.23 4.35
CA LEU A 74 5.48 11.77 5.14
C LEU A 74 6.01 13.02 4.46
N THR A 75 5.99 14.14 5.17
CA THR A 75 6.62 15.37 4.68
C THR A 75 8.03 15.47 5.24
N ASN A 76 9.03 15.54 4.36
CA ASN A 76 10.44 15.59 4.70
C ASN A 76 11.01 16.98 4.42
N ILE A 77 11.78 17.49 5.38
CA ILE A 77 12.52 18.75 5.23
C ILE A 77 13.91 18.44 4.66
N PRO A 78 14.31 19.04 3.53
CA PRO A 78 15.63 18.81 2.96
C PRO A 78 16.73 19.49 3.80
N LEU A 79 17.32 18.76 4.74
CA LEU A 79 18.27 19.30 5.72
C LEU A 79 19.53 19.92 5.09
N ALA A 80 19.88 19.57 3.86
CA ALA A 80 21.03 20.16 3.16
C ALA A 80 20.79 21.61 2.73
N THR A 81 19.57 21.98 2.37
CA THR A 81 19.24 23.28 1.76
C THR A 81 18.43 24.16 2.69
N TYR A 82 17.54 23.57 3.50
CA TYR A 82 16.58 24.29 4.33
C TYR A 82 17.23 25.18 5.41
N PRO A 83 18.27 24.73 6.16
CA PRO A 83 18.95 25.59 7.13
C PRO A 83 19.62 26.81 6.52
N ASN A 84 20.15 26.69 5.30
CA ASN A 84 20.78 27.80 4.58
C ASN A 84 19.73 28.82 4.14
N ALA A 85 18.57 28.36 3.65
CA ALA A 85 17.46 29.23 3.31
C ALA A 85 16.92 30.01 4.53
N ILE A 86 16.82 29.36 5.70
CA ILE A 86 16.43 30.03 6.95
C ILE A 86 17.44 31.13 7.32
N LYS A 87 18.75 30.82 7.30
CA LYS A 87 19.80 31.82 7.60
C LYS A 87 19.76 33.01 6.64
N GLN A 88 19.55 32.75 5.35
CA GLN A 88 19.43 33.79 4.35
C GLN A 88 18.19 34.67 4.58
N ALA A 89 17.04 34.05 4.90
CA ALA A 89 15.83 34.78 5.22
C ALA A 89 16.00 35.68 6.45
N VAL A 90 16.63 35.18 7.53
CA VAL A 90 16.93 35.99 8.73
C VAL A 90 17.79 37.20 8.37
N LYS A 91 18.85 37.01 7.57
CA LYS A 91 19.70 38.13 7.12
C LYS A 91 18.90 39.18 6.35
N LEU A 92 18.00 38.75 5.46
CA LEU A 92 17.14 39.67 4.70
C LEU A 92 16.14 40.41 5.59
N ILE A 93 15.63 39.77 6.64
CA ILE A 93 14.76 40.42 7.63
C ILE A 93 15.54 41.49 8.41
N ASP A 94 16.78 41.20 8.82
CA ASP A 94 17.65 42.18 9.50
C ASP A 94 17.98 43.38 8.61
N GLU A 95 17.95 43.21 7.28
CA GLU A 95 18.13 44.25 6.27
C GLU A 95 16.81 44.97 5.87
N ASP A 96 15.69 44.68 6.55
CA ASP A 96 14.33 45.20 6.25
C ASP A 96 13.80 44.82 4.85
N LYS A 97 14.38 43.78 4.23
CA LYS A 97 14.01 43.25 2.90
C LYS A 97 12.99 42.12 3.01
N LEU A 98 11.81 42.44 3.53
CA LEU A 98 10.78 41.44 3.85
C LEU A 98 10.26 40.66 2.63
N ASP A 99 10.09 41.32 1.48
CA ASP A 99 9.61 40.66 0.26
C ASP A 99 10.62 39.62 -0.28
N GLU A 100 11.92 39.94 -0.22
CA GLU A 100 12.99 39.01 -0.60
C GLU A 100 13.07 37.84 0.37
N ALA A 101 12.96 38.10 1.69
CA ALA A 101 12.94 37.06 2.71
C ALA A 101 11.77 36.07 2.49
N LYS A 102 10.58 36.60 2.18
CA LYS A 102 9.39 35.80 1.84
C LYS A 102 9.65 34.93 0.61
N GLY A 103 10.26 35.47 -0.44
CA GLY A 103 10.62 34.71 -1.64
C GLY A 103 11.57 33.55 -1.35
N VAL A 104 12.57 33.76 -0.49
CA VAL A 104 13.50 32.71 -0.04
C VAL A 104 12.76 31.60 0.72
N LEU A 105 11.91 31.96 1.68
CA LEU A 105 11.15 30.99 2.48
C LEU A 105 10.13 30.22 1.63
N GLN A 106 9.45 30.89 0.70
CA GLN A 106 8.54 30.23 -0.25
C GLN A 106 9.29 29.23 -1.15
N THR A 107 10.48 29.61 -1.62
CA THR A 107 11.34 28.71 -2.40
C THR A 107 11.73 27.50 -1.58
N ALA A 108 12.11 27.69 -0.30
CA ALA A 108 12.45 26.59 0.59
C ALA A 108 11.24 25.65 0.84
N LEU A 109 10.05 26.21 1.11
CA LEU A 109 8.83 25.42 1.32
C LEU A 109 8.45 24.59 0.08
N ASN A 110 8.70 25.10 -1.12
CA ASN A 110 8.46 24.36 -2.37
C ASN A 110 9.46 23.22 -2.61
N THR A 111 10.48 23.06 -1.77
CA THR A 111 11.44 21.93 -1.83
C THR A 111 11.12 20.80 -0.84
N LEU A 112 10.03 20.92 -0.07
CA LEU A 112 9.57 19.83 0.78
C LEU A 112 9.25 18.60 -0.06
N VAL A 113 9.74 17.45 0.38
CA VAL A 113 9.51 16.17 -0.30
C VAL A 113 8.40 15.45 0.44
N VAL A 114 7.34 15.10 -0.27
CA VAL A 114 6.28 14.24 0.27
C VAL A 114 6.52 12.83 -0.27
N THR A 115 6.72 11.87 0.62
CA THR A 115 6.73 10.45 0.27
C THR A 115 5.42 9.83 0.72
N GLU A 116 4.81 9.01 -0.14
CA GLU A 116 3.54 8.36 0.14
C GLU A 116 3.72 6.86 0.13
N THR A 117 3.19 6.18 1.15
CA THR A 117 3.07 4.72 1.18
C THR A 117 1.60 4.34 1.07
N ILE A 118 1.29 3.51 0.08
CA ILE A 118 -0.07 3.01 -0.16
C ILE A 118 -0.21 1.63 0.46
N ILE A 119 -1.25 1.42 1.26
CA ILE A 119 -1.60 0.14 1.86
C ILE A 119 -2.98 -0.25 1.33
N PRO A 120 -3.09 -1.11 0.31
CA PRO A 120 -4.38 -1.57 -0.20
C PRO A 120 -5.13 -2.33 0.89
N LEU A 121 -6.35 -1.91 1.22
CA LEU A 121 -7.11 -2.55 2.29
C LEU A 121 -7.48 -4.00 1.95
N PRO A 122 -7.96 -4.34 0.74
CA PRO A 122 -8.33 -5.73 0.44
C PRO A 122 -7.13 -6.68 0.46
N VAL A 123 -5.96 -6.24 -0.01
CA VAL A 123 -4.73 -7.06 0.11
C VAL A 123 -4.33 -7.26 1.57
N SER A 124 -4.41 -6.19 2.38
CA SER A 124 -4.08 -6.27 3.82
C SER A 124 -5.04 -7.20 4.58
N GLU A 125 -6.32 -7.21 4.22
CA GLU A 125 -7.31 -8.08 4.84
C GLU A 125 -7.13 -9.54 4.38
N ALA A 126 -6.82 -9.76 3.10
CA ALA A 126 -6.43 -11.08 2.60
C ALA A 126 -5.21 -11.63 3.35
N GLU A 127 -4.14 -10.83 3.50
CA GLU A 127 -2.96 -11.21 4.28
C GLU A 127 -3.33 -11.60 5.72
N ARG A 128 -4.19 -10.82 6.38
CA ARG A 128 -4.64 -11.10 7.75
C ARG A 128 -5.37 -12.44 7.83
N LEU A 129 -6.28 -12.70 6.90
CA LEU A 129 -7.08 -13.94 6.82
C LEU A 129 -6.20 -15.15 6.52
N LEU A 130 -5.30 -15.02 5.54
CA LEU A 130 -4.40 -16.09 5.12
C LEU A 130 -3.35 -16.41 6.19
N LYS A 131 -2.89 -15.41 6.96
CA LYS A 131 -2.02 -15.65 8.12
C LYS A 131 -2.73 -16.40 9.26
N GLU A 132 -4.04 -16.24 9.40
CA GLU A 132 -4.83 -17.06 10.32
C GLU A 132 -5.05 -18.48 9.77
N ALA A 133 -5.25 -18.60 8.46
CA ALA A 133 -5.36 -19.87 7.77
C ALA A 133 -4.05 -20.68 7.85
N GLU A 134 -2.90 -20.03 7.70
CA GLU A 134 -1.57 -20.65 7.79
C GLU A 134 -1.39 -21.34 9.13
N LYS A 135 -1.70 -20.66 10.25
CA LYS A 135 -1.63 -21.27 11.59
C LYS A 135 -2.45 -22.56 11.64
N LEU A 136 -3.69 -22.54 11.18
CA LEU A 136 -4.50 -23.76 11.13
C LEU A 136 -3.90 -24.81 10.18
N ALA A 137 -3.29 -24.41 9.06
CA ALA A 137 -2.70 -25.34 8.11
C ALA A 137 -1.42 -26.03 8.64
N GLU A 138 -0.71 -25.43 9.59
CA GLU A 138 0.46 -26.03 10.24
C GLU A 138 0.06 -27.04 11.33
N GLU A 139 -1.15 -26.93 11.85
CA GLU A 139 -1.63 -27.74 12.97
C GLU A 139 -1.92 -29.18 12.51
N PRO A 140 -1.22 -30.20 13.07
CA PRO A 140 -1.53 -31.60 12.79
C PRO A 140 -2.84 -32.01 13.48
N ASP A 141 -3.50 -33.03 12.93
CA ASP A 141 -4.68 -33.68 13.52
C ASP A 141 -5.87 -32.72 13.79
N ARG A 142 -6.07 -31.74 12.90
CA ARG A 142 -7.18 -30.79 12.97
C ARG A 142 -8.54 -31.47 13.10
N THR A 143 -9.34 -30.91 13.99
CA THR A 143 -10.76 -31.24 14.13
C THR A 143 -11.54 -30.84 12.87
N ARG A 144 -12.75 -31.38 12.74
CA ARG A 144 -13.67 -30.98 11.65
C ARG A 144 -13.96 -29.47 11.68
N GLU A 145 -14.16 -28.90 12.87
CA GLU A 145 -14.45 -27.48 13.05
C GLU A 145 -13.27 -26.60 12.61
N GLU A 146 -12.03 -27.02 12.88
CA GLU A 146 -10.83 -26.32 12.41
C GLU A 146 -10.63 -26.42 10.91
N ASN A 147 -10.95 -27.57 10.30
CA ASN A 147 -10.95 -27.72 8.84
C ASN A 147 -12.01 -26.84 8.17
N ASP A 148 -13.22 -26.77 8.74
CA ASP A 148 -14.29 -25.90 8.25
C ASP A 148 -13.88 -24.41 8.40
N LYS A 149 -13.22 -24.05 9.51
CA LYS A 149 -12.68 -22.70 9.72
C LYS A 149 -11.58 -22.36 8.73
N LEU A 150 -10.64 -23.26 8.47
CA LEU A 150 -9.59 -23.07 7.46
C LEU A 150 -10.23 -22.77 6.10
N ALA A 151 -11.15 -23.62 5.65
CA ALA A 151 -11.81 -23.47 4.35
C ALA A 151 -12.52 -22.12 4.25
N ARG A 152 -13.15 -21.66 5.35
CA ARG A 152 -13.78 -20.35 5.41
C ARG A 152 -12.77 -19.20 5.29
N LEU A 153 -11.64 -19.27 6.00
CA LEU A 153 -10.59 -18.25 5.94
C LEU A 153 -9.96 -18.15 4.54
N LEU A 154 -9.71 -19.29 3.88
CA LEU A 154 -9.21 -19.32 2.51
C LEU A 154 -10.22 -18.69 1.53
N GLN A 155 -11.50 -18.97 1.71
CA GLN A 155 -12.56 -18.40 0.87
C GLN A 155 -12.77 -16.90 1.11
N GLU A 156 -12.74 -16.45 2.36
CA GLU A 156 -12.78 -15.03 2.71
C GLU A 156 -11.55 -14.31 2.12
N GLY A 157 -10.36 -14.90 2.25
CA GLY A 157 -9.12 -14.37 1.66
C GLY A 157 -9.20 -14.29 0.13
N ARG A 158 -9.76 -15.29 -0.55
CA ARG A 158 -10.04 -15.23 -2.00
C ARG A 158 -10.93 -14.04 -2.33
N THR A 159 -11.99 -13.84 -1.56
CA THR A 159 -12.95 -12.75 -1.80
C THR A 159 -12.26 -11.39 -1.72
N GLU A 160 -11.44 -11.16 -0.70
CA GLU A 160 -10.64 -9.92 -0.57
C GLU A 160 -9.66 -9.73 -1.74
N LEU A 161 -9.06 -10.81 -2.25
CA LEU A 161 -8.20 -10.75 -3.43
C LEU A 161 -8.98 -10.43 -4.71
N GLU A 162 -10.21 -10.92 -4.85
CA GLU A 162 -11.11 -10.52 -5.96
C GLU A 162 -11.44 -9.03 -5.90
N PHE A 163 -11.70 -8.48 -4.71
CA PHE A 163 -11.83 -7.04 -4.51
C PHE A 163 -10.55 -6.29 -4.91
N ALA A 164 -9.38 -6.79 -4.48
CA ALA A 164 -8.10 -6.18 -4.83
C ALA A 164 -7.88 -6.14 -6.35
N GLN A 165 -8.22 -7.23 -7.05
CA GLN A 165 -8.11 -7.33 -8.50
C GLN A 165 -9.06 -6.36 -9.21
N ALA A 166 -10.32 -6.30 -8.76
CA ALA A 166 -11.34 -5.43 -9.36
C ALA A 166 -10.97 -3.94 -9.21
N LEU A 167 -10.31 -3.59 -8.08
CA LEU A 167 -9.81 -2.24 -7.81
C LEU A 167 -8.45 -1.94 -8.48
N GLY A 168 -7.80 -2.95 -9.06
CA GLY A 168 -6.58 -2.78 -9.84
C GLY A 168 -5.30 -2.68 -9.01
N TYR A 169 -5.25 -3.29 -7.82
CA TYR A 169 -4.05 -3.34 -6.97
C TYR A 169 -3.01 -4.39 -7.42
N GLY A 170 -2.97 -4.69 -8.72
CA GLY A 170 -2.10 -5.68 -9.33
C GLY A 170 -2.51 -5.94 -10.78
N SER A 171 -1.62 -6.56 -11.55
CA SER A 171 -1.91 -6.97 -12.92
C SER A 171 -2.76 -8.24 -12.93
N LYS A 172 -3.36 -8.54 -14.09
CA LYS A 172 -4.13 -9.79 -14.27
C LYS A 172 -3.25 -11.02 -14.00
N ASP A 173 -2.00 -10.98 -14.45
CA ASP A 173 -1.05 -12.09 -14.32
C ASP A 173 -0.65 -12.30 -12.85
N ASP A 174 -0.51 -11.20 -12.07
CA ASP A 174 -0.23 -11.28 -10.63
C ASP A 174 -1.36 -12.05 -9.90
N PHE A 175 -2.62 -11.69 -10.19
CA PHE A 175 -3.77 -12.35 -9.57
C PHE A 175 -4.00 -13.78 -10.06
N GLU A 176 -3.73 -14.08 -11.33
CA GLU A 176 -3.77 -15.46 -11.83
C GLU A 176 -2.77 -16.35 -11.07
N ASN A 177 -1.56 -15.86 -10.81
CA ASN A 177 -0.57 -16.57 -10.00
C ASN A 177 -1.03 -16.76 -8.55
N ILE A 178 -1.51 -15.70 -7.90
CA ILE A 178 -2.03 -15.74 -6.52
C ILE A 178 -3.19 -16.76 -6.40
N TYR A 179 -4.14 -16.79 -7.35
CA TYR A 179 -5.24 -17.73 -7.30
C TYR A 179 -4.80 -19.19 -7.52
N SER A 180 -3.79 -19.42 -8.35
CA SER A 180 -3.19 -20.75 -8.52
C SER A 180 -2.57 -21.23 -7.20
N GLN A 181 -1.76 -20.39 -6.55
CA GLN A 181 -1.13 -20.71 -5.27
C GLN A 181 -2.18 -20.96 -4.17
N LEU A 182 -3.25 -20.17 -4.15
CA LEU A 182 -4.36 -20.39 -3.21
C LEU A 182 -5.04 -21.75 -3.43
N GLY A 183 -5.24 -22.14 -4.68
CA GLY A 183 -5.75 -23.48 -5.03
C GLY A 183 -4.82 -24.61 -4.58
N GLU A 184 -3.49 -24.43 -4.73
CA GLU A 184 -2.52 -25.40 -4.21
C GLU A 184 -2.56 -25.52 -2.69
N ILE A 185 -2.72 -24.41 -1.98
CA ILE A 185 -2.86 -24.39 -0.52
C ILE A 185 -4.12 -25.16 -0.11
N GLU A 186 -5.25 -24.92 -0.77
CA GLU A 186 -6.49 -25.68 -0.54
C GLU A 186 -6.26 -27.19 -0.72
N ASP A 187 -5.58 -27.61 -1.79
CA ASP A 187 -5.31 -29.02 -2.07
C ASP A 187 -4.33 -29.67 -1.08
N LYS A 188 -3.30 -28.93 -0.66
CA LYS A 188 -2.29 -29.39 0.30
C LYS A 188 -2.80 -29.41 1.74
N THR A 189 -3.88 -28.68 2.03
CA THR A 189 -4.49 -28.62 3.37
C THR A 189 -5.81 -29.39 3.48
N ARG A 190 -6.33 -29.93 2.37
CA ARG A 190 -7.50 -30.81 2.32
C ARG A 190 -7.29 -32.10 3.13
N ASP A 191 -8.41 -32.68 3.55
CA ASP A 191 -8.47 -33.97 4.26
C ASP A 191 -7.62 -34.03 5.54
N GLY A 192 -7.47 -32.89 6.22
CA GLY A 192 -6.72 -32.78 7.48
C GLY A 192 -5.19 -32.81 7.31
N LYS A 193 -4.68 -32.75 6.08
CA LYS A 193 -3.24 -32.62 5.81
C LYS A 193 -2.71 -31.31 6.40
N SER A 194 -1.49 -31.32 6.91
CA SER A 194 -0.82 -30.13 7.44
C SER A 194 0.59 -30.01 6.90
N GLY A 195 1.15 -28.79 6.96
CA GLY A 195 2.50 -28.52 6.52
C GLY A 195 2.94 -27.09 6.78
N THR A 196 4.23 -26.92 7.09
CA THR A 196 4.85 -25.62 7.32
C THR A 196 5.26 -24.94 6.02
N GLY A 197 5.13 -23.62 5.96
CA GLY A 197 5.59 -22.83 4.80
C GLY A 197 4.74 -23.01 3.54
N LEU A 198 3.50 -23.51 3.67
CA LEU A 198 2.57 -23.64 2.54
C LEU A 198 2.16 -22.28 1.96
N PHE A 199 2.29 -21.20 2.75
CA PHE A 199 1.81 -19.86 2.41
C PHE A 199 2.94 -18.90 1.97
N SER A 200 4.21 -19.29 2.04
CA SER A 200 5.32 -18.37 1.78
C SER A 200 5.30 -17.75 0.37
N GLU A 201 4.92 -18.56 -0.63
CA GLU A 201 4.88 -18.09 -2.02
C GLU A 201 3.71 -17.12 -2.29
N ILE A 202 2.56 -17.35 -1.67
CA ILE A 202 1.39 -16.46 -1.82
C ILE A 202 1.59 -15.16 -1.05
N GLU A 203 2.25 -15.20 0.12
CA GLU A 203 2.64 -14.00 0.86
C GLU A 203 3.57 -13.10 0.03
N GLU A 204 4.58 -13.67 -0.63
CA GLU A 204 5.47 -12.91 -1.53
C GLU A 204 4.72 -12.34 -2.73
N SER A 205 3.82 -13.13 -3.34
CA SER A 205 3.06 -12.69 -4.51
C SER A 205 2.07 -11.57 -4.19
N MET A 206 1.41 -11.62 -3.02
CA MET A 206 0.54 -10.54 -2.53
C MET A 206 1.32 -9.27 -2.24
N HIS A 207 2.49 -9.40 -1.62
CA HIS A 207 3.39 -8.27 -1.38
C HIS A 207 3.78 -7.59 -2.70
N ASP A 208 4.17 -8.35 -3.72
CA ASP A 208 4.56 -7.81 -5.02
C ASP A 208 3.39 -7.13 -5.74
N ALA A 209 2.18 -7.71 -5.65
CA ALA A 209 0.96 -7.06 -6.15
C ALA A 209 0.72 -5.72 -5.44
N ALA A 210 0.79 -5.67 -4.10
CA ALA A 210 0.65 -4.42 -3.33
C ALA A 210 1.73 -3.39 -3.69
N MET A 211 2.95 -3.84 -4.01
CA MET A 211 4.05 -2.97 -4.43
C MET A 211 3.84 -2.34 -5.80
N SER A 212 3.08 -2.99 -6.70
CA SER A 212 2.69 -2.41 -8.00
C SER A 212 1.94 -1.08 -7.84
N SER A 213 1.23 -0.92 -6.71
CA SER A 213 0.37 0.20 -6.39
C SER A 213 1.10 1.39 -5.78
N GLN A 214 2.40 1.26 -5.46
CA GLN A 214 3.19 2.37 -4.91
C GLN A 214 3.47 3.45 -5.96
N PRO A 215 3.54 4.73 -5.58
CA PRO A 215 3.97 5.79 -6.48
C PRO A 215 5.40 5.58 -6.96
N GLU A 216 5.69 5.95 -8.22
CA GLU A 216 7.01 5.80 -8.85
C GLU A 216 8.15 6.47 -8.06
N SER A 217 7.85 7.54 -7.31
CA SER A 217 8.80 8.21 -6.42
C SER A 217 9.39 7.27 -5.36
N ASN A 218 8.63 6.26 -4.92
CA ASN A 218 9.09 5.27 -3.95
C ASN A 218 9.76 4.05 -4.60
N LYS A 219 9.47 3.74 -5.88
CA LYS A 219 10.07 2.60 -6.59
C LYS A 219 11.56 2.81 -6.86
N GLN A 220 12.01 4.05 -7.03
CA GLN A 220 13.43 4.37 -7.30
C GLN A 220 14.33 4.31 -6.05
N GLU A 221 13.81 4.57 -4.85
CA GLU A 221 14.61 4.47 -3.61
C GLU A 221 14.92 3.01 -3.22
N ILE A 222 14.01 2.07 -3.51
CA ILE A 222 14.13 0.66 -3.12
C ILE A 222 15.10 -0.10 -4.03
N VAL A 223 15.19 0.25 -5.32
CA VAL A 223 16.17 -0.35 -6.25
C VAL A 223 17.61 0.06 -5.89
N SER A 224 17.77 1.24 -5.29
CA SER A 224 19.09 1.76 -4.91
C SER A 224 19.62 1.22 -3.57
N SER A 225 18.78 0.54 -2.77
CA SER A 225 19.22 -0.12 -1.53
C SER A 225 19.63 -1.59 -1.71
N LYS A 226 19.47 -2.14 -2.93
CA LYS A 226 19.91 -3.50 -3.31
C LYS A 226 21.29 -3.52 -4.00
N ARG A 227 22.06 -2.43 -3.98
CA ARG A 227 23.45 -2.36 -4.49
C ARG A 227 24.45 -2.02 -3.39
#